data_AF-A0A0D0V961-F1
#
_entry.id   AF-A0A0D0V961-F1
#
_cell.length_a   1.000
_cell.length_b   1.000
_cell.length_c   1.000
_cell.angle_alpha   90.00
_cell.angle_beta   90.00
_cell.angle_gamma   90.00
#
_symmetry.space_group_name_H-M   'P 1'
#
loop_
_entity.id
_entity.type
_entity.pdbx_description
1 polymer ?
#
loop_
_entity_poly.entity_id
_entity_poly.type
_entity_poly.pdbx_seq_one_letter_code
_entity_poly.pdbx_strand_id
1 'polypeptide(L)'
;MNNSISAYDSSLFRNIFTTDRMRAEFTDSAYVTRCVQAEVALAEAQAQHDVIPREAANRIKAGCNVDKLDMERLRMETDIVGYPILPLIKQLEGMCEGDSGRYLHWGATTQDIMDLAAILQMQAGLAIIEDQIQNLRRILTDLATKYRDTPMAGRTHLQHALPITFGYKAAVFLSSFDRHYERLKQLEPRCLMVQFGGAAGTLASLGDSDVGLKVRAQLAENLDLANPPISWHVARDGVAEVLSFLALVGGSLGKIALDLIIMCSNEFSEVQEPFVPHRGASSTMPQKRNPISSEVMLAASKLLRNHSTLGQDGMISDFERASGPWHLEWVAIPEAFCVASGALYQAEFALGGLCVDTDRMMVNLNSSKGLIVGEAVMMGIAPTTGRNEAHDIVYTACKDCIENGHSTLYDELLKNSSVVAMIGKDKLAELCDPRNYLGSCQRMVDDVIEDGRRKTAFVKAHANGNGKIPNGY
;
A
#
# COMPACT_ATOMS: atom_id res chain seq x y z
N MET A 1 25.33 1.74 23.43
CA MET A 1 24.13 2.61 23.46
C MET A 1 23.64 2.71 22.03
N ASN A 2 22.36 2.47 21.75
CA ASN A 2 21.81 2.59 20.41
C ASN A 2 21.77 4.07 20.01
N ASN A 3 22.80 4.53 19.29
CA ASN A 3 22.84 5.85 18.66
C ASN A 3 22.00 5.82 17.38
N SER A 4 20.68 5.70 17.53
CA SER A 4 19.74 5.65 16.41
C SER A 4 19.54 7.03 15.79
N ILE A 5 19.74 7.14 14.47
CA ILE A 5 19.45 8.37 13.70
C ILE A 5 18.06 8.27 13.07
N SER A 6 17.70 7.11 12.52
CA SER A 6 16.41 6.87 11.88
C SER A 6 15.32 6.49 12.86
N ALA A 7 14.06 6.79 12.52
CA ALA A 7 12.89 6.31 13.24
C ALA A 7 12.73 4.78 13.12
N TYR A 8 13.25 4.19 12.04
CA TYR A 8 13.09 2.75 11.72
C TYR A 8 14.02 1.86 12.55
N ASP A 9 15.12 2.41 13.08
CA ASP A 9 16.06 1.71 13.97
C ASP A 9 15.85 2.05 15.44
N SER A 10 15.13 3.14 15.71
CA SER A 10 14.93 3.67 17.05
C SER A 10 14.21 2.67 17.93
N SER A 11 14.81 2.33 19.07
CA SER A 11 14.16 1.50 20.10
C SER A 11 12.85 2.08 20.63
N LEU A 12 12.60 3.38 20.40
CA LEU A 12 11.41 4.09 20.84
C LEU A 12 10.33 4.15 19.75
N PHE A 13 10.72 4.34 18.48
CA PHE A 13 9.79 4.68 17.40
C PHE A 13 9.61 3.58 16.35
N ARG A 14 10.53 2.61 16.24
CA ARG A 14 10.52 1.65 15.12
C ARG A 14 9.23 0.87 14.99
N ASN A 15 8.64 0.44 16.10
CA ASN A 15 7.40 -0.34 16.11
C ASN A 15 6.15 0.49 15.75
N ILE A 16 6.30 1.80 15.61
CA ILE A 16 5.24 2.69 15.11
C ILE A 16 5.26 2.70 13.58
N PHE A 17 6.46 2.79 12.99
CA PHE A 17 6.66 3.02 11.56
C PHE A 17 7.01 1.76 10.75
N THR A 18 7.33 0.64 11.40
CA THR A 18 7.60 -0.64 10.73
C THR A 18 7.18 -1.82 11.61
N THR A 19 7.18 -3.01 11.03
CA THR A 19 6.95 -4.28 11.74
C THR A 19 8.25 -5.05 11.89
N ASP A 20 8.35 -5.92 12.90
CA ASP A 20 9.54 -6.78 13.07
C ASP A 20 9.75 -7.69 11.86
N ARG A 21 8.66 -8.22 11.29
CA ARG A 21 8.68 -9.05 10.08
C ARG A 21 9.27 -8.29 8.89
N MET A 22 8.84 -7.05 8.64
CA MET A 22 9.36 -6.25 7.53
C MET A 22 10.81 -5.84 7.76
N ARG A 23 11.14 -5.35 8.97
CA ARG A 23 12.49 -4.89 9.30
C ARG A 23 13.52 -6.02 9.16
N ALA A 24 13.15 -7.25 9.50
CA ALA A 24 14.03 -8.41 9.38
C ALA A 24 14.56 -8.59 7.94
N GLU A 25 13.79 -8.25 6.91
CA GLU A 25 14.21 -8.36 5.51
C GLU A 25 15.19 -7.26 5.08
N PHE A 26 15.20 -6.12 5.76
CA PHE A 26 15.95 -4.90 5.37
C PHE A 26 17.07 -4.52 6.33
N THR A 27 17.48 -5.41 7.23
CA THR A 27 18.71 -5.21 8.03
C THR A 27 19.97 -5.41 7.19
N ASP A 28 21.10 -4.85 7.63
CA ASP A 28 22.42 -5.09 7.00
C ASP A 28 22.73 -6.58 6.87
N SER A 29 22.46 -7.37 7.91
CA SER A 29 22.66 -8.83 7.89
C SER A 29 21.78 -9.51 6.85
N ALA A 30 20.52 -9.08 6.69
CA ALA A 30 19.64 -9.60 5.67
C ALA A 30 20.11 -9.21 4.27
N TYR A 31 20.54 -7.97 4.06
CA TYR A 31 21.11 -7.53 2.79
C TYR A 31 22.34 -8.36 2.40
N VAL A 32 23.29 -8.54 3.31
CA VAL A 32 24.48 -9.37 3.09
C VAL A 32 24.09 -10.82 2.83
N THR A 33 23.07 -11.36 3.52
CA THR A 33 22.52 -12.69 3.25
C THR A 33 22.01 -12.79 1.81
N ARG A 34 21.30 -11.78 1.30
CA ARG A 34 20.83 -11.75 -0.08
C ARG A 34 21.97 -11.62 -1.09
N CYS A 35 23.04 -10.88 -0.78
CA CYS A 35 24.25 -10.86 -1.61
C CYS A 35 24.91 -12.24 -1.70
N VAL A 36 25.05 -12.95 -0.57
CA VAL A 36 25.58 -14.32 -0.55
C VAL A 36 24.66 -15.28 -1.32
N GLN A 37 23.33 -15.14 -1.16
CA GLN A 37 22.35 -15.92 -1.92
C GLN A 37 22.52 -15.71 -3.43
N ALA A 38 22.71 -14.46 -3.88
CA ALA A 38 22.92 -14.12 -5.28
C ALA A 38 24.22 -14.74 -5.84
N GLU A 39 25.32 -14.68 -5.09
CA GLU A 39 26.60 -15.30 -5.47
C GLU A 39 26.50 -16.83 -5.62
N VAL A 40 25.89 -17.49 -4.64
CA VAL A 40 25.70 -18.95 -4.68
C VAL A 40 24.81 -19.34 -5.86
N ALA A 41 23.69 -18.64 -6.07
CA ALA A 41 22.78 -18.92 -7.17
C ALA A 41 23.42 -18.68 -8.54
N LEU A 42 24.30 -17.68 -8.67
CA LEU A 42 25.09 -17.44 -9.88
C LEU A 42 26.03 -18.60 -10.18
N ALA A 43 26.79 -19.07 -9.18
CA ALA A 43 27.68 -20.21 -9.35
C ALA A 43 26.91 -21.49 -9.77
N GLU A 44 25.74 -21.73 -9.17
CA GLU A 44 24.86 -22.84 -9.56
C GLU A 44 24.37 -22.70 -11.01
N ALA A 45 23.90 -21.52 -11.41
CA ALA A 45 23.44 -21.27 -12.78
C ALA A 45 24.57 -21.45 -13.82
N GLN A 46 25.77 -20.99 -13.50
CA GLN A 46 26.96 -21.15 -14.34
C GLN A 46 27.37 -22.62 -14.50
N ALA A 47 27.31 -23.40 -13.43
CA ALA A 47 27.62 -24.83 -13.47
C ALA A 47 26.64 -25.65 -14.30
N GLN A 48 25.38 -25.22 -14.41
CA GLN A 48 24.38 -25.88 -15.27
C GLN A 48 24.65 -25.67 -16.77
N HIS A 49 25.37 -24.60 -17.12
CA HIS A 49 25.77 -24.28 -18.50
C HIS A 49 27.27 -24.45 -18.73
N ASP A 50 27.95 -25.23 -17.89
CA ASP A 50 29.37 -25.60 -18.01
C ASP A 50 30.34 -24.40 -18.10
N VAL A 51 29.93 -23.23 -17.57
CA VAL A 51 30.79 -22.03 -17.46
C VAL A 51 31.82 -22.19 -16.35
N ILE A 52 31.43 -22.82 -15.25
CA ILE A 52 32.33 -23.22 -14.15
C ILE A 52 32.17 -24.71 -13.85
N PRO A 53 33.18 -25.37 -13.25
CA PRO A 53 33.05 -26.78 -12.86
C PRO A 53 31.92 -26.98 -11.83
N ARG A 54 31.07 -27.99 -12.04
CA ARG A 54 29.97 -28.33 -11.11
C ARG A 54 30.44 -28.56 -9.67
N GLU A 55 31.62 -29.16 -9.51
CA GLU A 55 32.22 -29.38 -8.20
C GLU A 55 32.56 -28.06 -7.49
N ALA A 56 33.01 -27.04 -8.23
CA ALA A 56 33.29 -25.73 -7.67
C ALA A 56 32.00 -25.05 -7.17
N ALA A 57 30.92 -25.09 -7.94
CA ALA A 57 29.62 -24.56 -7.52
C ALA A 57 29.09 -25.27 -6.25
N ASN A 58 29.20 -26.60 -6.17
CA ASN A 58 28.79 -27.35 -4.98
C ASN A 58 29.61 -26.94 -3.74
N ARG A 59 30.91 -26.72 -3.89
CA ARG A 59 31.79 -26.28 -2.80
C ARG A 59 31.55 -24.82 -2.40
N ILE A 60 31.24 -23.94 -3.37
CA ILE A 60 30.80 -22.56 -3.09
C ILE A 60 29.53 -22.57 -2.26
N LYS A 61 28.51 -23.33 -2.69
CA LYS A 61 27.24 -23.47 -1.94
C LYS A 61 27.45 -23.98 -0.52
N ALA A 62 28.36 -24.94 -0.33
CA ALA A 62 28.66 -25.51 0.98
C ALA A 62 29.51 -24.58 1.87
N GLY A 63 30.41 -23.79 1.27
CA GLY A 63 31.39 -22.97 1.98
C GLY A 63 30.90 -21.57 2.37
N CYS A 64 30.08 -20.93 1.51
CA CYS A 64 29.58 -19.58 1.72
C CYS A 64 28.62 -19.51 2.91
N ASN A 65 29.13 -19.13 4.08
CA ASN A 65 28.37 -19.05 5.33
C ASN A 65 28.38 -17.61 5.89
N VAL A 66 27.19 -16.99 5.88
CA VAL A 66 26.98 -15.61 6.34
C VAL A 66 27.37 -15.42 7.81
N ASP A 67 27.11 -16.41 8.67
CA ASP A 67 27.38 -16.32 10.11
C ASP A 67 28.89 -16.27 10.44
N LYS A 68 29.74 -16.61 9.47
CA LYS A 68 31.21 -16.56 9.61
C LYS A 68 31.82 -15.26 9.08
N LEU A 69 31.02 -14.35 8.55
CA LEU A 69 31.53 -13.07 8.03
C LEU A 69 31.96 -12.15 9.17
N ASP A 70 33.14 -11.55 9.01
CA ASP A 70 33.58 -10.44 9.85
C ASP A 70 32.91 -9.16 9.34
N MET A 71 31.78 -8.83 9.97
CA MET A 71 30.96 -7.67 9.61
C MET A 71 31.66 -6.34 9.85
N GLU A 72 32.55 -6.25 10.84
CA GLU A 72 33.30 -5.00 11.10
C GLU A 72 34.39 -4.80 10.05
N ARG A 73 35.10 -5.88 9.68
CA ARG A 73 36.02 -5.85 8.54
C ARG A 73 35.29 -5.50 7.25
N LEU A 74 34.12 -6.11 7.00
CA LEU A 74 33.29 -5.81 5.84
C LEU A 74 32.93 -4.33 5.78
N ARG A 75 32.48 -3.75 6.91
CA ARG A 75 32.16 -2.33 7.04
C ARG A 75 33.37 -1.44 6.70
N MET A 76 34.52 -1.67 7.35
CA MET A 76 35.74 -0.87 7.12
C MET A 76 36.24 -0.95 5.67
N GLU A 77 36.23 -2.14 5.07
CA GLU A 77 36.66 -2.29 3.67
C GLU A 77 35.62 -1.70 2.69
N THR A 78 34.33 -1.73 3.04
CA THR A 78 33.27 -1.07 2.26
C THR A 78 33.48 0.44 2.21
N ASP A 79 33.84 1.08 3.33
CA ASP A 79 34.14 2.52 3.40
C ASP A 79 35.28 2.92 2.44
N ILE A 80 36.25 2.02 2.23
CA ILE A 80 37.40 2.25 1.34
C ILE A 80 37.03 2.03 -0.13
N VAL A 81 36.30 0.95 -0.43
CA VAL A 81 35.94 0.55 -1.80
C VAL A 81 34.77 1.38 -2.35
N GLY A 82 33.90 1.88 -1.47
CA GLY A 82 32.63 2.51 -1.80
C GLY A 82 31.48 1.51 -1.99
N TYR A 83 31.75 0.20 -2.00
CA TYR A 83 30.77 -0.87 -2.21
C TYR A 83 31.12 -2.14 -1.42
N PRO A 84 30.12 -2.90 -0.94
CA PRO A 84 30.36 -4.06 -0.07
C PRO A 84 30.77 -5.33 -0.80
N ILE A 85 30.63 -5.40 -2.13
CA ILE A 85 30.77 -6.67 -2.86
C ILE A 85 32.22 -7.16 -2.90
N LEU A 86 33.19 -6.35 -3.32
CA LEU A 86 34.59 -6.81 -3.37
C LEU A 86 35.12 -7.31 -2.01
N PRO A 87 34.91 -6.58 -0.89
CA PRO A 87 35.24 -7.09 0.44
C PRO A 87 34.50 -8.38 0.82
N LEU A 88 33.21 -8.48 0.48
CA LEU A 88 32.41 -9.68 0.72
C LEU A 88 33.00 -10.89 -0.01
N ILE A 89 33.31 -10.76 -1.31
CA ILE A 89 33.89 -11.85 -2.11
C ILE A 89 35.21 -12.33 -1.52
N LYS A 90 36.10 -11.42 -1.11
CA LYS A 90 37.38 -11.81 -0.46
C LYS A 90 37.18 -12.64 0.80
N GLN A 91 36.14 -12.36 1.58
CA GLN A 91 35.84 -13.18 2.75
C GLN A 91 35.26 -14.54 2.36
N LEU A 92 34.31 -14.58 1.41
CA LEU A 92 33.68 -15.82 0.94
C LEU A 92 34.67 -16.77 0.24
N GLU A 93 35.60 -16.23 -0.56
CA GLU A 93 36.67 -17.00 -1.20
C GLU A 93 37.48 -17.79 -0.17
N GLY A 94 37.84 -17.15 0.96
CA GLY A 94 38.58 -17.78 2.05
C GLY A 94 37.78 -18.84 2.83
N MET A 95 36.46 -18.93 2.63
CA MET A 95 35.59 -19.93 3.25
C MET A 95 35.41 -21.18 2.38
N CYS A 96 35.76 -21.11 1.09
CA CYS A 96 35.56 -22.21 0.15
C CYS A 96 36.72 -23.23 0.19
N GLU A 97 36.40 -24.52 0.09
CA GLU A 97 37.43 -25.57 0.09
C GLU A 97 38.23 -25.64 -1.23
N GLY A 98 39.55 -25.69 -1.09
CA GLY A 98 40.50 -25.76 -2.21
C GLY A 98 40.46 -24.50 -3.08
N ASP A 99 40.60 -24.68 -4.39
CA ASP A 99 40.62 -23.57 -5.35
C ASP A 99 39.22 -23.11 -5.81
N SER A 100 38.15 -23.62 -5.19
CA SER A 100 36.78 -23.39 -5.65
C SER A 100 36.34 -21.94 -5.51
N GLY A 101 36.89 -21.23 -4.51
CA GLY A 101 36.60 -19.82 -4.27
C GLY A 101 36.91 -18.92 -5.47
N ARG A 102 37.88 -19.27 -6.32
CA ARG A 102 38.25 -18.46 -7.51
C ARG A 102 37.15 -18.36 -8.57
N TYR A 103 36.09 -19.17 -8.46
CA TYR A 103 34.93 -19.15 -9.34
C TYR A 103 33.76 -18.33 -8.76
N LEU A 104 33.88 -17.79 -7.54
CA LEU A 104 32.94 -16.79 -7.03
C LEU A 104 32.95 -15.54 -7.90
N HIS A 105 31.81 -14.88 -8.01
CA HIS A 105 31.66 -13.63 -8.76
C HIS A 105 32.09 -13.73 -10.25
N TRP A 106 32.17 -14.94 -10.81
CA TRP A 106 32.74 -15.15 -12.15
C TRP A 106 31.92 -14.42 -13.22
N GLY A 107 32.53 -13.46 -13.90
CA GLY A 107 31.87 -12.68 -14.95
C GLY A 107 30.81 -11.68 -14.50
N ALA A 108 30.51 -11.60 -13.21
CA ALA A 108 29.61 -10.61 -12.62
C ALA A 108 30.31 -9.26 -12.39
N THR A 109 29.53 -8.26 -12.01
CA THR A 109 30.01 -6.98 -11.48
C THR A 109 29.32 -6.65 -10.16
N THR A 110 29.87 -5.71 -9.39
CA THR A 110 29.31 -5.22 -8.12
C THR A 110 27.80 -4.97 -8.19
N GLN A 111 27.35 -4.26 -9.22
CA GLN A 111 25.95 -3.90 -9.37
C GLN A 111 25.04 -5.11 -9.63
N ASP A 112 25.54 -6.18 -10.27
CA ASP A 112 24.74 -7.39 -10.48
C ASP A 112 24.27 -7.96 -9.13
N ILE A 113 25.21 -8.11 -8.21
CA ILE A 113 24.95 -8.70 -6.89
C ILE A 113 24.13 -7.76 -6.01
N MET A 114 24.44 -6.47 -6.03
CA MET A 114 23.71 -5.48 -5.22
C MET A 114 22.25 -5.32 -5.66
N ASP A 115 21.99 -5.27 -6.98
CA ASP A 115 20.64 -5.16 -7.51
C ASP A 115 19.86 -6.47 -7.33
N LEU A 116 20.52 -7.64 -7.52
CA LEU A 116 19.91 -8.94 -7.17
C LEU A 116 19.51 -9.01 -5.70
N ALA A 117 20.38 -8.58 -4.79
CA ALA A 117 20.10 -8.55 -3.37
C ALA A 117 18.90 -7.64 -3.04
N ALA A 118 18.86 -6.44 -3.64
CA ALA A 118 17.75 -5.51 -3.49
C ALA A 118 16.44 -6.10 -4.05
N ILE A 119 16.46 -6.75 -5.22
CA ILE A 119 15.29 -7.40 -5.81
C ILE A 119 14.77 -8.54 -4.93
N LEU A 120 15.66 -9.36 -4.35
CA LEU A 120 15.28 -10.41 -3.41
C LEU A 120 14.65 -9.83 -2.12
N GLN A 121 15.16 -8.70 -1.61
CA GLN A 121 14.52 -7.99 -0.50
C GLN A 121 13.16 -7.41 -0.89
N MET A 122 13.04 -6.83 -2.09
CA MET A 122 11.77 -6.31 -2.60
C MET A 122 10.75 -7.44 -2.82
N GLN A 123 11.16 -8.60 -3.34
CA GLN A 123 10.29 -9.78 -3.48
C GLN A 123 9.75 -10.21 -2.11
N ALA A 124 10.63 -10.37 -1.11
CA ALA A 124 10.23 -10.73 0.25
C ALA A 124 9.33 -9.65 0.90
N GLY A 125 9.68 -8.37 0.73
CA GLY A 125 8.91 -7.24 1.22
C GLY A 125 7.53 -7.15 0.57
N LEU A 126 7.42 -7.33 -0.74
CA LEU A 126 6.16 -7.28 -1.47
C LEU A 126 5.24 -8.42 -1.05
N ALA A 127 5.76 -9.61 -0.73
CA ALA A 127 4.96 -10.70 -0.16
C ALA A 127 4.37 -10.32 1.21
N ILE A 128 5.14 -9.62 2.07
CA ILE A 128 4.63 -9.11 3.35
C ILE A 128 3.54 -8.05 3.11
N ILE A 129 3.77 -7.12 2.18
CA ILE A 129 2.80 -6.08 1.81
C ILE A 129 1.53 -6.71 1.23
N GLU A 130 1.65 -7.77 0.43
CA GLU A 130 0.51 -8.52 -0.11
C GLU A 130 -0.35 -9.10 1.00
N ASP A 131 0.26 -9.80 1.97
CA ASP A 131 -0.43 -10.39 3.12
C ASP A 131 -1.22 -9.31 3.89
N GLN A 132 -0.59 -8.17 4.13
CA GLN A 132 -1.20 -7.05 4.85
C GLN A 132 -2.34 -6.40 4.05
N ILE A 133 -2.16 -6.20 2.74
CA ILE A 133 -3.23 -5.70 1.85
C ILE A 133 -4.41 -6.68 1.86
N GLN A 134 -4.17 -7.98 1.77
CA GLN A 134 -5.23 -8.99 1.82
C GLN A 134 -5.97 -8.97 3.17
N ASN A 135 -5.25 -8.85 4.29
CA ASN A 135 -5.86 -8.75 5.61
C ASN A 135 -6.73 -7.49 5.73
N LEU A 136 -6.22 -6.35 5.26
CA LEU A 136 -6.96 -5.09 5.27
C LEU A 136 -8.20 -5.14 4.37
N ARG A 137 -8.11 -5.78 3.18
CA ARG A 137 -9.28 -6.02 2.31
C ARG A 137 -10.36 -6.83 3.02
N ARG A 138 -9.98 -7.86 3.79
CA ARG A 138 -10.92 -8.64 4.61
C ARG A 138 -11.60 -7.77 5.67
N ILE A 139 -10.83 -6.99 6.42
CA ILE A 139 -11.36 -6.06 7.44
C ILE A 139 -12.35 -5.06 6.82
N LEU A 140 -11.99 -4.45 5.68
CA LEU A 140 -12.84 -3.50 5.00
C LEU A 140 -14.11 -4.14 4.41
N THR A 141 -14.01 -5.39 3.94
CA THR A 141 -15.17 -6.20 3.51
C THR A 141 -16.12 -6.44 4.69
N ASP A 142 -15.59 -6.80 5.85
CA ASP A 142 -16.38 -7.04 7.06
C ASP A 142 -17.08 -5.75 7.53
N LEU A 143 -16.39 -4.61 7.53
CA LEU A 143 -16.97 -3.30 7.85
C LEU A 143 -18.05 -2.90 6.84
N ALA A 144 -17.78 -3.04 5.54
CA ALA A 144 -18.73 -2.71 4.47
C ALA A 144 -20.00 -3.56 4.58
N THR A 145 -19.85 -4.85 4.86
CA THR A 145 -20.97 -5.79 5.06
C THR A 145 -21.76 -5.44 6.31
N LYS A 146 -21.07 -5.29 7.46
CA LYS A 146 -21.71 -5.06 8.77
C LYS A 146 -22.52 -3.78 8.81
N TYR A 147 -22.02 -2.72 8.18
CA TYR A 147 -22.64 -1.39 8.21
C TYR A 147 -23.26 -0.99 6.87
N ARG A 148 -23.54 -1.98 6.01
CA ARG A 148 -24.15 -1.83 4.67
C ARG A 148 -25.33 -0.87 4.68
N ASP A 149 -26.19 -1.00 5.68
CA ASP A 149 -27.46 -0.28 5.83
C ASP A 149 -27.44 0.78 6.92
N THR A 150 -26.27 1.14 7.47
CA THR A 150 -26.15 2.15 8.54
C THR A 150 -26.08 3.55 7.94
N PRO A 151 -27.13 4.38 8.07
CA PRO A 151 -27.16 5.70 7.45
C PRO A 151 -26.24 6.70 8.18
N MET A 152 -25.65 7.61 7.42
CA MET A 152 -24.86 8.73 7.93
C MET A 152 -24.90 9.92 6.96
N ALA A 153 -24.48 11.10 7.40
CA ALA A 153 -24.36 12.25 6.51
C ALA A 153 -23.18 12.07 5.53
N GLY A 154 -23.46 12.13 4.23
CA GLY A 154 -22.44 12.34 3.20
C GLY A 154 -21.93 13.78 3.27
N ARG A 155 -20.62 13.95 3.05
CA ARG A 155 -19.94 15.24 3.18
C ARG A 155 -19.16 15.60 1.93
N THR A 156 -19.45 16.77 1.36
CA THR A 156 -18.71 17.37 0.23
C THR A 156 -18.21 18.73 0.65
N HIS A 157 -16.92 19.03 0.45
CA HIS A 157 -16.29 20.26 0.98
C HIS A 157 -16.53 20.46 2.49
N LEU A 158 -16.57 19.34 3.24
CA LEU A 158 -16.89 19.29 4.67
C LEU A 158 -18.31 19.74 5.06
N GLN A 159 -19.20 19.98 4.09
CA GLN A 159 -20.61 20.29 4.31
C GLN A 159 -21.49 19.06 4.11
N HIS A 160 -22.63 18.97 4.81
CA HIS A 160 -23.63 17.94 4.54
C HIS A 160 -24.15 18.07 3.11
N ALA A 161 -24.14 16.96 2.38
CA ALA A 161 -24.57 16.90 0.99
C ALA A 161 -25.86 16.10 0.86
N LEU A 162 -25.75 14.76 0.88
CA LEU A 162 -26.85 13.80 0.87
C LEU A 162 -26.58 12.68 1.89
N PRO A 163 -27.61 11.95 2.33
CA PRO A 163 -27.42 10.73 3.11
C PRO A 163 -26.60 9.68 2.33
N ILE A 164 -25.71 8.98 3.02
CA ILE A 164 -25.01 7.77 2.54
C ILE A 164 -25.12 6.68 3.60
N THR A 165 -24.55 5.49 3.35
CA THR A 165 -24.31 4.50 4.42
C THR A 165 -22.83 4.44 4.82
N PHE A 166 -22.55 4.07 6.08
CA PHE A 166 -21.17 3.83 6.51
C PHE A 166 -20.56 2.64 5.78
N GLY A 167 -21.36 1.62 5.47
CA GLY A 167 -20.95 0.49 4.63
C GLY A 167 -20.50 0.95 3.24
N TYR A 168 -21.21 1.89 2.62
CA TYR A 168 -20.77 2.51 1.35
C TYR A 168 -19.42 3.21 1.49
N LYS A 169 -19.20 3.96 2.58
CA LYS A 169 -17.88 4.59 2.84
C LYS A 169 -16.76 3.55 2.98
N ALA A 170 -17.02 2.45 3.69
CA ALA A 170 -16.08 1.33 3.83
C ALA A 170 -15.83 0.62 2.49
N ALA A 171 -16.86 0.45 1.64
CA ALA A 171 -16.72 -0.11 0.31
C ALA A 171 -15.87 0.77 -0.63
N VAL A 172 -15.96 2.10 -0.50
CA VAL A 172 -15.07 3.03 -1.23
C VAL A 172 -13.60 2.83 -0.83
N PHE A 173 -13.33 2.60 0.46
CA PHE A 173 -11.98 2.25 0.91
C PHE A 173 -11.54 0.90 0.33
N LEU A 174 -12.37 -0.15 0.47
CA LEU A 174 -12.11 -1.50 -0.04
C LEU A 174 -11.76 -1.49 -1.53
N SER A 175 -12.56 -0.80 -2.34
CA SER A 175 -12.38 -0.68 -3.79
C SER A 175 -10.98 -0.18 -4.18
N SER A 176 -10.37 0.67 -3.36
CA SER A 176 -9.00 1.16 -3.60
C SER A 176 -7.94 0.08 -3.34
N PHE A 177 -8.12 -0.72 -2.29
CA PHE A 177 -7.22 -1.84 -1.97
C PHE A 177 -7.41 -3.04 -2.88
N ASP A 178 -8.60 -3.27 -3.43
CA ASP A 178 -8.80 -4.25 -4.51
C ASP A 178 -7.98 -3.88 -5.74
N ARG A 179 -7.96 -2.60 -6.13
CA ARG A 179 -7.09 -2.12 -7.23
C ARG A 179 -5.61 -2.19 -6.89
N HIS A 180 -5.21 -1.96 -5.63
CA HIS A 180 -3.80 -2.12 -5.24
C HIS A 180 -3.35 -3.57 -5.26
N TYR A 181 -4.20 -4.50 -4.83
CA TYR A 181 -3.93 -5.92 -4.96
C TYR A 181 -3.71 -6.33 -6.42
N GLU A 182 -4.56 -5.83 -7.32
CA GLU A 182 -4.41 -6.04 -8.76
C GLU A 182 -3.11 -5.43 -9.31
N ARG A 183 -2.78 -4.18 -8.94
CA ARG A 183 -1.52 -3.52 -9.34
C ARG A 183 -0.30 -4.32 -8.90
N LEU A 184 -0.33 -4.86 -7.68
CA LEU A 184 0.76 -5.68 -7.15
C LEU A 184 0.99 -6.92 -8.03
N LYS A 185 -0.08 -7.63 -8.40
CA LYS A 185 0.02 -8.80 -9.29
C LYS A 185 0.45 -8.47 -10.69
N GLN A 186 0.11 -7.28 -11.17
CA GLN A 186 0.55 -6.82 -12.49
C GLN A 186 2.03 -6.42 -12.48
N LEU A 187 2.54 -5.79 -11.42
CA LEU A 187 3.91 -5.26 -11.38
C LEU A 187 4.97 -6.33 -11.12
N GLU A 188 4.67 -7.36 -10.32
CA GLU A 188 5.61 -8.44 -9.96
C GLU A 188 6.42 -8.98 -11.16
N PRO A 189 5.80 -9.43 -12.28
CA PRO A 189 6.55 -10.05 -13.39
C PRO A 189 7.44 -9.09 -14.19
N ARG A 190 7.24 -7.76 -14.09
CA ARG A 190 8.03 -6.75 -14.80
C ARG A 190 9.03 -6.01 -13.92
N CYS A 191 8.81 -6.00 -12.60
CA CYS A 191 9.70 -5.32 -11.66
C CYS A 191 10.67 -6.28 -10.96
N LEU A 192 10.27 -7.53 -10.71
CA LEU A 192 11.09 -8.52 -10.00
C LEU A 192 11.93 -9.33 -10.99
N MET A 193 12.95 -8.67 -11.56
CA MET A 193 13.83 -9.26 -12.57
C MET A 193 15.20 -9.63 -11.98
N VAL A 194 15.80 -10.70 -12.50
CA VAL A 194 17.20 -11.03 -12.24
C VAL A 194 18.11 -9.93 -12.83
N GLN A 195 19.19 -9.56 -12.15
CA GLN A 195 20.22 -8.66 -12.69
C GLN A 195 21.52 -9.45 -12.89
N PHE A 196 21.89 -9.67 -14.15
CA PHE A 196 23.19 -10.23 -14.52
C PHE A 196 23.59 -9.69 -15.89
N GLY A 197 24.48 -8.70 -15.89
CA GLY A 197 24.94 -7.99 -17.08
C GLY A 197 26.46 -7.89 -17.20
N GLY A 198 27.21 -8.21 -16.14
CA GLY A 198 28.67 -8.04 -16.12
C GLY A 198 29.09 -6.58 -16.16
N ALA A 199 30.36 -6.30 -16.44
CA ALA A 199 30.96 -4.97 -16.22
C ALA A 199 30.20 -3.77 -16.82
N ALA A 200 29.65 -3.91 -18.02
CA ALA A 200 28.94 -2.85 -18.76
C ALA A 200 27.61 -3.34 -19.38
N GLY A 201 26.99 -4.37 -18.79
CA GLY A 201 25.71 -4.90 -19.27
C GLY A 201 25.78 -5.81 -20.50
N THR A 202 26.98 -6.15 -20.98
CA THR A 202 27.20 -6.93 -22.22
C THR A 202 27.50 -8.42 -22.01
N LEU A 203 27.80 -8.84 -20.78
CA LEU A 203 28.26 -10.21 -20.45
C LEU A 203 29.50 -10.68 -21.23
N ALA A 204 30.32 -9.76 -21.75
CA ALA A 204 31.46 -10.08 -22.63
C ALA A 204 32.49 -11.03 -21.99
N SER A 205 32.60 -11.05 -20.66
CA SER A 205 33.46 -11.97 -19.91
C SER A 205 33.08 -13.45 -20.08
N LEU A 206 31.86 -13.75 -20.54
CA LEU A 206 31.38 -15.10 -20.86
C LEU A 206 31.45 -15.43 -22.35
N GLY A 207 32.07 -14.56 -23.15
CA GLY A 207 32.27 -14.72 -24.59
C GLY A 207 31.09 -14.27 -25.46
N ASP A 208 31.23 -14.43 -26.77
CA ASP A 208 30.29 -13.88 -27.78
C ASP A 208 29.12 -14.83 -28.13
N SER A 209 28.90 -15.87 -27.31
CA SER A 209 27.83 -16.85 -27.50
C SER A 209 26.59 -16.53 -26.66
N ASP A 210 25.52 -17.30 -26.84
CA ASP A 210 24.30 -17.17 -26.03
C ASP A 210 24.42 -17.73 -24.59
N VAL A 211 25.59 -18.27 -24.21
CA VAL A 211 25.82 -18.89 -22.91
C VAL A 211 25.57 -17.92 -21.75
N GLY A 212 26.02 -16.67 -21.84
CA GLY A 212 25.75 -15.67 -20.79
C GLY A 212 24.26 -15.40 -20.58
N LEU A 213 23.48 -15.37 -21.68
CA LEU A 213 22.03 -15.20 -21.62
C LEU A 213 21.33 -16.43 -21.05
N LYS A 214 21.82 -17.64 -21.35
CA LYS A 214 21.34 -18.90 -20.74
C LYS A 214 21.60 -18.92 -19.24
N VAL A 215 22.79 -18.51 -18.80
CA VAL A 215 23.11 -18.35 -17.37
C VAL A 215 22.16 -17.35 -16.70
N ARG A 216 21.88 -16.21 -17.32
CA ARG A 216 20.90 -15.24 -16.78
C ARG A 216 19.51 -15.85 -16.66
N ALA A 217 19.05 -16.59 -17.68
CA ALA A 217 17.77 -17.29 -17.65
C ALA A 217 17.71 -18.32 -16.52
N GLN A 218 18.76 -19.13 -16.37
CA GLN A 218 18.84 -20.13 -15.31
C GLN A 218 18.91 -19.51 -13.91
N LEU A 219 19.60 -18.37 -13.77
CA LEU A 219 19.64 -17.61 -12.52
C LEU A 219 18.26 -17.07 -12.14
N ALA A 220 17.50 -16.57 -13.13
CA ALA A 220 16.10 -16.17 -12.94
C ALA A 220 15.24 -17.35 -12.44
N GLU A 221 15.34 -18.52 -13.06
CA GLU A 221 14.63 -19.73 -12.62
C GLU A 221 15.02 -20.15 -11.19
N ASN A 222 16.32 -20.14 -10.87
CA ASN A 222 16.82 -20.54 -9.56
C ASN A 222 16.34 -19.63 -8.42
N LEU A 223 16.10 -18.34 -8.72
CA LEU A 223 15.71 -17.31 -7.76
C LEU A 223 14.21 -16.96 -7.79
N ASP A 224 13.42 -17.63 -8.64
CA ASP A 224 12.00 -17.30 -8.87
C ASP A 224 11.80 -15.81 -9.26
N LEU A 225 12.66 -15.33 -10.17
CA LEU A 225 12.64 -13.97 -10.72
C LEU A 225 12.42 -14.01 -12.24
N ALA A 226 11.93 -12.91 -12.80
CA ALA A 226 11.80 -12.78 -14.24
C ALA A 226 13.17 -12.63 -14.93
N ASN A 227 13.36 -13.30 -16.07
CA ASN A 227 14.51 -13.07 -16.93
C ASN A 227 14.27 -11.83 -17.81
N PRO A 228 15.03 -10.74 -17.66
CA PRO A 228 14.83 -9.55 -18.47
C PRO A 228 15.29 -9.80 -19.92
N PRO A 229 14.74 -9.08 -20.91
CA PRO A 229 15.21 -9.18 -22.29
C PRO A 229 16.62 -8.57 -22.46
N ILE A 230 17.01 -7.61 -21.62
CA ILE A 230 18.28 -6.88 -21.66
C ILE A 230 18.76 -6.57 -20.23
N SER A 231 20.04 -6.24 -20.06
CA SER A 231 20.58 -5.74 -18.79
C SER A 231 19.93 -4.40 -18.41
N TRP A 232 19.66 -4.18 -17.12
CA TRP A 232 18.91 -3.02 -16.65
C TRP A 232 19.66 -2.21 -15.58
N HIS A 233 21.01 -2.22 -15.61
CA HIS A 233 21.87 -1.45 -14.69
C HIS A 233 21.46 0.03 -14.57
N VAL A 234 20.95 0.64 -15.64
CA VAL A 234 20.50 2.04 -15.66
C VAL A 234 19.03 2.22 -16.07
N ALA A 235 18.34 1.13 -16.41
CA ALA A 235 16.91 1.14 -16.67
C ALA A 235 16.16 0.88 -15.36
N ARG A 236 16.05 1.94 -14.53
CA ARG A 236 15.54 1.84 -13.15
C ARG A 236 14.03 1.98 -13.02
N ASP A 237 13.29 1.92 -14.14
CA ASP A 237 11.83 2.06 -14.15
C ASP A 237 11.12 0.99 -13.31
N GLY A 238 11.64 -0.24 -13.26
CA GLY A 238 11.09 -1.30 -12.40
C GLY A 238 11.18 -0.97 -10.90
N VAL A 239 12.31 -0.43 -10.44
CA VAL A 239 12.49 0.00 -9.04
C VAL A 239 11.60 1.21 -8.73
N ALA A 240 11.57 2.19 -9.62
CA ALA A 240 10.72 3.38 -9.47
C ALA A 240 9.23 3.02 -9.46
N GLU A 241 8.80 2.02 -10.23
CA GLU A 241 7.44 1.52 -10.25
C GLU A 241 7.05 0.88 -8.91
N VAL A 242 7.91 0.06 -8.30
CA VAL A 242 7.68 -0.52 -6.96
C VAL A 242 7.51 0.58 -5.91
N LEU A 243 8.40 1.57 -5.90
CA LEU A 243 8.32 2.69 -4.96
C LEU A 243 7.06 3.55 -5.19
N SER A 244 6.68 3.75 -6.45
CA SER A 244 5.44 4.46 -6.83
C SER A 244 4.20 3.69 -6.41
N PHE A 245 4.20 2.36 -6.52
CA PHE A 245 3.13 1.50 -6.01
C PHE A 245 2.96 1.65 -4.50
N LEU A 246 4.05 1.60 -3.73
CA LEU A 246 4.00 1.83 -2.27
C LEU A 246 3.46 3.23 -1.94
N ALA A 247 3.78 4.25 -2.72
CA ALA A 247 3.19 5.58 -2.57
C ALA A 247 1.68 5.63 -2.87
N LEU A 248 1.18 4.87 -3.85
CA LEU A 248 -0.26 4.74 -4.11
C LEU A 248 -1.01 4.09 -2.95
N VAL A 249 -0.43 3.05 -2.35
CA VAL A 249 -0.94 2.42 -1.12
C VAL A 249 -0.96 3.45 0.01
N GLY A 250 0.14 4.16 0.21
CA GLY A 250 0.28 5.25 1.18
C GLY A 250 -0.79 6.33 1.03
N GLY A 251 -1.05 6.80 -0.19
CA GLY A 251 -2.09 7.81 -0.46
C GLY A 251 -3.50 7.34 -0.08
N SER A 252 -3.80 6.05 -0.31
CA SER A 252 -5.10 5.46 0.08
C SER A 252 -5.25 5.31 1.59
N LEU A 253 -4.16 4.95 2.28
CA LEU A 253 -4.09 4.94 3.74
C LEU A 253 -4.24 6.35 4.32
N GLY A 254 -3.58 7.35 3.72
CA GLY A 254 -3.70 8.75 4.13
C GLY A 254 -5.14 9.29 4.00
N LYS A 255 -5.87 8.88 2.96
CA LYS A 255 -7.31 9.19 2.80
C LYS A 255 -8.13 8.61 3.95
N ILE A 256 -7.96 7.32 4.24
CA ILE A 256 -8.65 6.65 5.36
C ILE A 256 -8.32 7.35 6.68
N ALA A 257 -7.03 7.61 6.93
CA ALA A 257 -6.57 8.26 8.14
C ALA A 257 -7.23 9.62 8.35
N LEU A 258 -7.28 10.46 7.32
CA LEU A 258 -7.89 11.78 7.41
C LEU A 258 -9.40 11.69 7.70
N ASP A 259 -10.11 10.78 7.04
CA ASP A 259 -11.54 10.53 7.32
C ASP A 259 -11.74 10.12 8.78
N LEU A 260 -10.94 9.18 9.30
CA LEU A 260 -11.03 8.72 10.70
C LEU A 260 -10.71 9.84 11.70
N ILE A 261 -9.67 10.64 11.47
CA ILE A 261 -9.29 11.78 12.32
C ILE A 261 -10.46 12.78 12.43
N ILE A 262 -11.10 13.11 11.31
CA ILE A 262 -12.24 14.04 11.32
C ILE A 262 -13.44 13.40 12.01
N MET A 263 -13.78 12.17 11.64
CA MET A 263 -14.97 11.48 12.19
C MET A 263 -14.85 11.18 13.70
N CYS A 264 -13.64 11.05 14.23
CA CYS A 264 -13.38 10.85 15.66
C CYS A 264 -13.32 12.14 16.48
N SER A 265 -13.22 13.30 15.82
CA SER A 265 -13.24 14.60 16.50
C SER A 265 -14.55 14.77 17.29
N ASN A 266 -14.50 15.46 18.42
CA ASN A 266 -15.59 15.49 19.40
C ASN A 266 -16.92 15.97 18.79
N GLU A 267 -16.85 16.92 17.87
CA GLU A 267 -18.00 17.51 17.17
C GLU A 267 -18.74 16.48 16.30
N PHE A 268 -18.04 15.44 15.82
CA PHE A 268 -18.61 14.36 15.02
C PHE A 268 -18.85 13.12 15.87
N SER A 269 -17.80 12.59 16.53
CA SER A 269 -17.82 11.39 17.37
C SER A 269 -18.45 10.15 16.71
N GLU A 270 -18.39 10.04 15.38
CA GLU A 270 -19.04 8.95 14.63
C GLU A 270 -18.27 7.63 14.74
N VAL A 271 -16.96 7.72 14.89
CA VAL A 271 -16.08 6.55 15.05
C VAL A 271 -14.96 6.85 16.05
N GLN A 272 -14.37 5.79 16.61
CA GLN A 272 -13.18 5.86 17.44
C GLN A 272 -12.25 4.68 17.14
N GLU A 273 -10.93 4.92 17.09
CA GLU A 273 -9.93 3.84 17.02
C GLU A 273 -10.05 2.91 18.23
N PRO A 274 -9.76 1.60 18.14
CA PRO A 274 -9.93 0.64 19.24
C PRO A 274 -9.29 1.09 20.56
N PHE A 275 -9.98 0.82 21.67
CA PHE A 275 -9.50 1.23 22.98
C PHE A 275 -8.37 0.32 23.44
N VAL A 276 -7.25 0.93 23.80
CA VAL A 276 -6.13 0.27 24.47
C VAL A 276 -5.76 1.15 25.66
N PRO A 277 -5.60 0.59 26.88
CA PRO A 277 -5.22 1.37 28.05
C PRO A 277 -4.03 2.29 27.76
N HIS A 278 -4.20 3.59 28.04
CA HIS A 278 -3.21 4.65 27.84
C HIS A 278 -2.82 4.98 26.38
N ARG A 279 -3.28 4.24 25.36
CA ARG A 279 -3.02 4.58 23.96
C ARG A 279 -3.76 5.86 23.58
N GLY A 280 -3.02 6.85 23.09
CA GLY A 280 -3.58 8.15 22.75
C GLY A 280 -4.06 8.97 23.95
N ALA A 281 -3.74 8.53 25.18
CA ALA A 281 -4.04 9.27 26.39
C ALA A 281 -3.06 10.44 26.57
N SER A 282 -3.54 11.49 27.21
CA SER A 282 -2.71 12.61 27.64
C SER A 282 -2.44 12.51 29.12
N SER A 283 -1.21 12.82 29.55
CA SER A 283 -0.84 12.88 30.97
C SER A 283 -1.66 13.88 31.78
N THR A 284 -2.29 14.86 31.13
CA THR A 284 -3.10 15.90 31.78
C THR A 284 -4.60 15.75 31.56
N MET A 285 -5.05 14.89 30.64
CA MET A 285 -6.46 14.71 30.29
C MET A 285 -6.83 13.22 30.24
N PRO A 286 -7.32 12.64 31.36
CA PRO A 286 -7.60 11.21 31.48
C PRO A 286 -8.62 10.66 30.48
N GLN A 287 -9.55 11.50 30.01
CA GLN A 287 -10.58 11.16 29.03
C GLN A 287 -10.12 11.26 27.57
N LYS A 288 -8.96 11.89 27.30
CA LYS A 288 -8.52 12.20 25.93
C LYS A 288 -8.10 10.92 25.21
N ARG A 289 -8.64 10.70 24.02
CA ARG A 289 -8.36 9.55 23.16
C ARG A 289 -7.96 10.05 21.78
N ASN A 290 -6.66 10.12 21.50
CA ASN A 290 -6.16 10.53 20.20
C ASN A 290 -6.14 9.36 19.20
N PRO A 291 -6.44 9.61 17.91
CA PRO A 291 -6.40 8.60 16.84
C PRO A 291 -4.95 8.35 16.36
N ILE A 292 -4.10 7.78 17.23
CA ILE A 292 -2.66 7.64 16.98
C ILE A 292 -2.36 6.85 15.70
N SER A 293 -3.13 5.79 15.41
CA SER A 293 -2.88 4.96 14.23
C SER A 293 -3.10 5.77 12.95
N SER A 294 -4.16 6.57 12.93
CA SER A 294 -4.53 7.45 11.83
C SER A 294 -3.49 8.58 11.66
N GLU A 295 -2.99 9.16 12.74
CA GLU A 295 -1.91 10.15 12.69
C GLU A 295 -0.65 9.56 12.00
N VAL A 296 -0.27 8.34 12.36
CA VAL A 296 0.88 7.63 11.78
C VAL A 296 0.63 7.29 10.31
N MET A 297 -0.55 6.78 9.96
CA MET A 297 -0.92 6.51 8.55
C MET A 297 -0.85 7.78 7.68
N LEU A 298 -1.31 8.93 8.21
CA LEU A 298 -1.28 10.20 7.50
C LEU A 298 0.15 10.76 7.36
N ALA A 299 1.02 10.51 8.34
CA ALA A 299 2.45 10.84 8.22
C ALA A 299 3.13 9.93 7.18
N ALA A 300 2.90 8.62 7.27
CA ALA A 300 3.45 7.61 6.37
C ALA A 300 3.09 7.86 4.91
N SER A 301 1.86 8.33 4.61
CA SER A 301 1.46 8.66 3.23
C SER A 301 2.35 9.73 2.59
N LYS A 302 2.87 10.67 3.39
CA LYS A 302 3.78 11.73 2.92
C LYS A 302 5.21 11.21 2.75
N LEU A 303 5.67 10.36 3.67
CA LEU A 303 6.99 9.72 3.59
C LEU A 303 7.10 8.84 2.35
N LEU A 304 6.10 8.00 2.09
CA LEU A 304 6.06 7.13 0.90
C LEU A 304 6.07 7.92 -0.39
N ARG A 305 5.35 9.05 -0.45
CA ARG A 305 5.44 9.97 -1.59
C ARG A 305 6.86 10.47 -1.82
N ASN A 306 7.57 10.86 -0.75
CA ASN A 306 8.96 11.32 -0.89
C ASN A 306 9.89 10.22 -1.40
N HIS A 307 9.77 8.98 -0.90
CA HIS A 307 10.58 7.86 -1.40
C HIS A 307 10.27 7.52 -2.88
N SER A 308 9.02 7.66 -3.32
CA SER A 308 8.70 7.50 -4.74
C SER A 308 9.37 8.55 -5.63
N THR A 309 9.53 9.79 -5.14
CA THR A 309 10.29 10.82 -5.85
C THR A 309 11.76 10.46 -5.96
N LEU A 310 12.37 9.94 -4.89
CA LEU A 310 13.76 9.44 -4.96
C LEU A 310 13.92 8.32 -6.00
N GLY A 311 12.93 7.42 -6.09
CA GLY A 311 12.91 6.38 -7.13
C GLY A 311 12.87 6.97 -8.55
N GLN A 312 12.07 8.00 -8.77
CA GLN A 312 12.00 8.70 -10.06
C GLN A 312 13.31 9.42 -10.38
N ASP A 313 13.94 10.06 -9.40
CA ASP A 313 15.25 10.71 -9.58
C ASP A 313 16.35 9.67 -9.86
N GLY A 314 16.26 8.46 -9.29
CA GLY A 314 17.15 7.33 -9.56
C GLY A 314 17.12 6.85 -11.02
N MET A 315 16.01 7.06 -11.73
CA MET A 315 15.90 6.71 -13.16
C MET A 315 16.80 7.56 -14.05
N ILE A 316 17.21 8.74 -13.59
CA ILE A 316 18.05 9.66 -14.34
C ILE A 316 19.51 9.26 -14.12
N SER A 317 19.94 8.21 -14.83
CA SER A 317 21.27 7.61 -14.70
C SER A 317 22.19 7.93 -15.89
N ASP A 318 23.47 8.12 -15.63
CA ASP A 318 24.52 8.27 -16.65
C ASP A 318 24.99 6.90 -17.19
N PHE A 319 25.10 6.83 -18.53
CA PHE A 319 25.71 5.71 -19.29
C PHE A 319 25.29 4.32 -18.79
N GLU A 320 26.22 3.40 -18.55
CA GLU A 320 25.94 2.00 -18.19
C GLU A 320 25.97 1.72 -16.67
N ARG A 321 26.33 2.72 -15.84
CA ARG A 321 26.27 2.64 -14.37
C ARG A 321 26.20 4.04 -13.77
N ALA A 322 25.18 4.28 -12.96
CA ALA A 322 24.91 5.62 -12.43
C ALA A 322 25.91 6.11 -11.38
N SER A 323 26.39 7.34 -11.56
CA SER A 323 27.27 8.08 -10.66
C SER A 323 26.46 8.94 -9.68
N GLY A 324 25.84 8.29 -8.69
CA GLY A 324 25.06 8.97 -7.65
C GLY A 324 23.58 8.57 -7.61
N PRO A 325 22.81 8.67 -8.71
CA PRO A 325 21.38 8.33 -8.72
C PRO A 325 21.06 6.93 -8.19
N TRP A 326 21.91 5.94 -8.49
CA TRP A 326 21.77 4.57 -7.96
C TRP A 326 21.82 4.50 -6.42
N HIS A 327 22.57 5.39 -5.76
CA HIS A 327 22.68 5.42 -4.30
C HIS A 327 21.38 5.88 -3.62
N LEU A 328 20.51 6.61 -4.34
CA LEU A 328 19.20 7.04 -3.82
C LEU A 328 18.34 5.81 -3.48
N GLU A 329 18.46 4.75 -4.27
CA GLU A 329 17.69 3.52 -4.10
C GLU A 329 18.07 2.78 -2.82
N TRP A 330 19.33 2.86 -2.39
CA TRP A 330 19.82 2.21 -1.16
C TRP A 330 19.14 2.75 0.09
N VAL A 331 18.66 4.01 0.02
CA VAL A 331 17.85 4.63 1.07
C VAL A 331 16.37 4.41 0.80
N ALA A 332 15.91 4.68 -0.42
CA ALA A 332 14.49 4.71 -0.74
C ALA A 332 13.81 3.34 -0.61
N ILE A 333 14.47 2.26 -1.02
CA ILE A 333 13.91 0.90 -0.98
C ILE A 333 13.62 0.47 0.47
N PRO A 334 14.61 0.31 1.37
CA PRO A 334 14.36 -0.22 2.71
C PRO A 334 13.38 0.66 3.51
N GLU A 335 13.51 1.99 3.41
CA GLU A 335 12.65 2.91 4.14
C GLU A 335 11.20 2.87 3.64
N ALA A 336 10.97 2.82 2.32
CA ALA A 336 9.61 2.74 1.77
C ALA A 336 8.88 1.46 2.17
N PHE A 337 9.56 0.30 2.13
CA PHE A 337 8.96 -0.97 2.56
C PHE A 337 8.64 -0.96 4.06
N CYS A 338 9.55 -0.46 4.89
CA CYS A 338 9.33 -0.31 6.33
C CYS A 338 8.10 0.56 6.61
N VAL A 339 8.06 1.77 6.06
CA VAL A 339 6.96 2.73 6.26
C VAL A 339 5.63 2.18 5.76
N ALA A 340 5.61 1.54 4.59
CA ALA A 340 4.39 0.95 4.02
C ALA A 340 3.85 -0.17 4.92
N SER A 341 4.72 -1.05 5.41
CA SER A 341 4.31 -2.13 6.31
C SER A 341 3.79 -1.62 7.65
N GLY A 342 4.46 -0.61 8.23
CA GLY A 342 4.00 0.05 9.45
C GLY A 342 2.64 0.71 9.26
N ALA A 343 2.43 1.44 8.16
CA ALA A 343 1.16 2.10 7.86
C ALA A 343 0.00 1.11 7.66
N LEU A 344 0.25 -0.01 6.98
CA LEU A 344 -0.72 -1.10 6.84
C LEU A 344 -1.04 -1.74 8.19
N TYR A 345 -0.03 -2.00 9.02
CA TYR A 345 -0.22 -2.52 10.37
C TYR A 345 -1.08 -1.57 11.25
N GLN A 346 -0.84 -0.26 11.18
CA GLN A 346 -1.68 0.73 11.88
C GLN A 346 -3.13 0.72 11.35
N ALA A 347 -3.31 0.58 10.04
CA ALA A 347 -4.65 0.52 9.44
C ALA A 347 -5.40 -0.76 9.84
N GLU A 348 -4.73 -1.91 9.85
CA GLU A 348 -5.29 -3.17 10.33
C GLU A 348 -5.73 -3.05 11.79
N PHE A 349 -4.91 -2.44 12.65
CA PHE A 349 -5.27 -2.19 14.04
C PHE A 349 -6.49 -1.25 14.14
N ALA A 350 -6.43 -0.09 13.49
CA ALA A 350 -7.44 0.96 13.59
C ALA A 350 -8.81 0.52 13.07
N LEU A 351 -8.82 -0.12 11.89
CA LEU A 351 -10.04 -0.56 11.23
C LEU A 351 -10.55 -1.89 11.78
N GLY A 352 -9.65 -2.80 12.17
CA GLY A 352 -10.00 -4.13 12.68
C GLY A 352 -10.75 -4.10 14.02
N GLY A 353 -10.56 -3.05 14.83
CA GLY A 353 -11.32 -2.81 16.05
C GLY A 353 -12.02 -1.46 16.09
N LEU A 354 -12.35 -0.90 14.92
CA LEU A 354 -13.02 0.41 14.82
C LEU A 354 -14.34 0.40 15.60
N CYS A 355 -14.45 1.33 16.55
CA CYS A 355 -15.67 1.53 17.32
C CYS A 355 -16.57 2.49 16.54
N VAL A 356 -17.64 1.98 15.92
CA VAL A 356 -18.60 2.78 15.13
C VAL A 356 -19.81 3.10 16.00
N ASP A 357 -20.14 4.38 16.14
CA ASP A 357 -21.32 4.86 16.88
C ASP A 357 -22.44 5.20 15.89
N THR A 358 -23.32 4.23 15.67
CA THR A 358 -24.44 4.35 14.73
C THR A 358 -25.48 5.37 15.18
N ASP A 359 -25.65 5.53 16.49
CA ASP A 359 -26.60 6.50 17.06
C ASP A 359 -26.08 7.92 16.85
N ARG A 360 -24.78 8.14 17.05
CA ARG A 360 -24.14 9.42 16.74
C ARG A 360 -24.19 9.76 15.25
N MET A 361 -23.96 8.78 14.37
CA MET A 361 -24.14 8.98 12.92
C MET A 361 -25.56 9.43 12.59
N MET A 362 -26.57 8.86 13.24
CA MET A 362 -27.97 9.25 13.06
C MET A 362 -28.24 10.66 13.63
N VAL A 363 -27.69 10.99 14.80
CA VAL A 363 -27.78 12.36 15.37
C VAL A 363 -27.19 13.38 14.40
N ASN A 364 -26.01 13.11 13.85
CA ASN A 364 -25.35 14.00 12.90
C ASN A 364 -26.12 14.09 11.59
N LEU A 365 -26.65 12.98 11.08
CA LEU A 365 -27.49 12.98 9.88
C LEU A 365 -28.71 13.90 10.02
N ASN A 366 -29.29 13.98 11.22
CA ASN A 366 -30.46 14.83 11.50
C ASN A 366 -30.10 16.25 11.94
N SER A 367 -28.82 16.60 12.11
CA SER A 367 -28.41 17.90 12.67
C SER A 367 -28.80 19.09 11.77
N SER A 368 -28.97 18.85 10.47
CA SER A 368 -29.49 19.83 9.51
C SER A 368 -31.03 19.89 9.45
N LYS A 369 -31.74 19.22 10.37
CA LYS A 369 -33.21 19.29 10.52
C LYS A 369 -33.99 18.97 9.24
N GLY A 370 -33.51 18.00 8.47
CA GLY A 370 -34.11 17.57 7.21
C GLY A 370 -33.63 18.34 5.96
N LEU A 371 -32.83 19.40 6.11
CA LEU A 371 -32.30 20.16 4.96
C LEU A 371 -31.42 19.30 4.03
N ILE A 372 -30.76 18.26 4.56
CA ILE A 372 -29.93 17.33 3.79
C ILE A 372 -30.72 16.53 2.73
N VAL A 373 -32.05 16.47 2.83
CA VAL A 373 -32.93 15.82 1.85
C VAL A 373 -33.81 16.80 1.08
N GLY A 374 -33.41 18.08 0.99
CA GLY A 374 -34.08 19.05 0.14
C GLY A 374 -34.23 18.56 -1.31
N GLU A 375 -33.20 17.88 -1.84
CA GLU A 375 -33.27 17.26 -3.16
C GLU A 375 -34.37 16.18 -3.25
N ALA A 376 -34.50 15.33 -2.24
CA ALA A 376 -35.51 14.27 -2.21
C ALA A 376 -36.93 14.84 -2.30
N VAL A 377 -37.20 15.89 -1.51
CA VAL A 377 -38.48 16.59 -1.53
C VAL A 377 -38.72 17.23 -2.89
N MET A 378 -37.74 17.98 -3.41
CA MET A 378 -37.83 18.64 -4.72
C MET A 378 -38.16 17.63 -5.82
N MET A 379 -37.44 16.50 -5.86
CA MET A 379 -37.68 15.45 -6.85
C MET A 379 -39.01 14.72 -6.63
N GLY A 380 -39.47 14.60 -5.39
CA GLY A 380 -40.75 13.98 -5.05
C GLY A 380 -41.98 14.80 -5.46
N ILE A 381 -41.91 16.13 -5.42
CA ILE A 381 -43.04 17.01 -5.80
C ILE A 381 -42.99 17.46 -7.27
N ALA A 382 -41.81 17.43 -7.90
CA ALA A 382 -41.61 17.86 -9.29
C ALA A 382 -42.54 17.18 -10.32
N PRO A 383 -42.95 15.91 -10.20
CA PRO A 383 -43.92 15.32 -11.12
C PRO A 383 -45.28 16.03 -11.16
N THR A 384 -45.64 16.75 -10.09
CA THR A 384 -46.92 17.45 -9.95
C THR A 384 -46.80 18.94 -10.24
N THR A 385 -45.71 19.59 -9.83
CA THR A 385 -45.52 21.05 -9.96
C THR A 385 -44.60 21.46 -11.12
N GLY A 386 -43.82 20.52 -11.67
CA GLY A 386 -42.69 20.85 -12.51
C GLY A 386 -41.45 21.25 -11.69
N ARG A 387 -40.27 20.95 -12.23
CA ARG A 387 -39.00 21.04 -11.51
C ARG A 387 -38.67 22.43 -10.96
N ASN A 388 -38.95 23.50 -11.72
CA ASN A 388 -38.61 24.86 -11.29
C ASN A 388 -39.47 25.32 -10.12
N GLU A 389 -40.78 25.05 -10.19
CA GLU A 389 -41.68 25.38 -9.09
C GLU A 389 -41.38 24.53 -7.85
N ALA A 390 -41.09 23.23 -8.03
CA ALA A 390 -40.62 22.36 -6.95
C ALA A 390 -39.37 22.91 -6.25
N HIS A 391 -38.39 23.38 -7.03
CA HIS A 391 -37.18 23.99 -6.52
C HIS A 391 -37.50 25.22 -5.67
N ASP A 392 -38.32 26.14 -6.17
CA ASP A 392 -38.62 27.40 -5.47
C ASP A 392 -39.41 27.18 -4.17
N ILE A 393 -40.32 26.18 -4.17
CA ILE A 393 -41.04 25.74 -2.97
C ILE A 393 -40.05 25.24 -1.91
N VAL A 394 -39.16 24.32 -2.28
CA VAL A 394 -38.20 23.73 -1.33
C VAL A 394 -37.17 24.75 -0.89
N TYR A 395 -36.71 25.62 -1.79
CA TYR A 395 -35.77 26.70 -1.47
C TYR A 395 -36.34 27.65 -0.42
N THR A 396 -37.59 28.08 -0.60
CA THR A 396 -38.30 28.93 0.37
C THR A 396 -38.41 28.21 1.73
N ALA A 397 -38.84 26.96 1.74
CA ALA A 397 -38.94 26.19 2.99
C ALA A 397 -37.59 25.98 3.70
N CYS A 398 -36.52 25.74 2.93
CA CYS A 398 -35.16 25.66 3.46
C CYS A 398 -34.71 26.99 4.08
N LYS A 399 -34.96 28.11 3.40
CA LYS A 399 -34.65 29.45 3.90
C LYS A 399 -35.39 29.71 5.22
N ASP A 400 -36.68 29.43 5.26
CA ASP A 400 -37.52 29.65 6.45
C ASP A 400 -37.07 28.76 7.62
N CYS A 401 -36.69 27.51 7.36
CA CYS A 401 -36.14 26.60 8.37
C CYS A 401 -34.83 27.14 8.98
N ILE A 402 -33.95 27.71 8.15
CA ILE A 402 -32.68 28.31 8.58
C ILE A 402 -32.94 29.59 9.39
N GLU A 403 -33.80 30.48 8.91
CA GLU A 403 -34.10 31.78 9.56
C GLU A 403 -34.84 31.59 10.90
N ASN A 404 -35.79 30.65 10.95
CA ASN A 404 -36.56 30.36 12.17
C ASN A 404 -35.73 29.62 13.23
N GLY A 405 -34.73 28.84 12.81
CA GLY A 405 -33.77 28.17 13.70
C GLY A 405 -34.34 27.07 14.60
N HIS A 406 -35.66 26.86 14.65
CA HIS A 406 -36.34 25.90 15.52
C HIS A 406 -37.17 24.84 14.78
N SER A 407 -37.59 25.11 13.55
CA SER A 407 -38.37 24.19 12.71
C SER A 407 -37.51 23.22 11.91
N THR A 408 -38.11 22.11 11.48
CA THR A 408 -37.55 21.21 10.47
C THR A 408 -38.03 21.59 9.07
N LEU A 409 -37.36 21.06 8.03
CA LEU A 409 -37.84 21.20 6.65
C LEU A 409 -39.28 20.70 6.49
N TYR A 410 -39.63 19.60 7.18
CA TYR A 410 -40.99 19.06 7.18
C TYR A 410 -42.00 20.04 7.78
N ASP A 411 -41.68 20.68 8.90
CA ASP A 411 -42.57 21.65 9.55
C ASP A 411 -42.85 22.87 8.67
N GLU A 412 -41.84 23.34 7.93
CA GLU A 412 -42.01 24.47 6.99
C GLU A 412 -42.85 24.08 5.78
N LEU A 413 -42.63 22.88 5.21
CA LEU A 413 -43.40 22.39 4.07
C LEU A 413 -44.86 22.09 4.44
N LEU A 414 -45.15 21.70 5.68
CA LEU A 414 -46.51 21.50 6.19
C LEU A 414 -47.35 22.80 6.21
N LYS A 415 -46.71 23.97 6.32
CA LYS A 415 -47.40 25.27 6.26
C LYS A 415 -47.89 25.57 4.85
N ASN A 416 -47.32 24.93 3.83
CA ASN A 416 -47.74 25.09 2.45
C ASN A 416 -48.88 24.12 2.10
N SER A 417 -50.12 24.62 2.14
CA SER A 417 -51.31 23.83 1.89
C SER A 417 -51.37 23.24 0.47
N SER A 418 -50.74 23.86 -0.52
CA SER A 418 -50.70 23.31 -1.88
C SER A 418 -49.84 22.04 -1.94
N VAL A 419 -48.66 22.05 -1.31
CA VAL A 419 -47.77 20.88 -1.21
C VAL A 419 -48.47 19.74 -0.49
N VAL A 420 -49.14 20.01 0.63
CA VAL A 420 -49.89 19.01 1.39
C VAL A 420 -51.06 18.44 0.58
N ALA A 421 -51.77 19.26 -0.19
CA ALA A 421 -52.86 18.80 -1.04
C ALA A 421 -52.36 17.94 -2.22
N MET A 422 -51.14 18.20 -2.72
CA MET A 422 -50.57 17.51 -3.88
C MET A 422 -50.07 16.09 -3.55
N ILE A 423 -49.33 15.92 -2.46
CA ILE A 423 -48.68 14.64 -2.15
C ILE A 423 -49.15 14.00 -0.84
N GLY A 424 -49.89 14.74 0.00
CA GLY A 424 -50.31 14.28 1.32
C GLY A 424 -49.20 14.35 2.37
N LYS A 425 -49.60 14.32 3.65
CA LYS A 425 -48.69 14.45 4.79
C LYS A 425 -47.74 13.26 4.93
N ASP A 426 -48.25 12.04 4.71
CA ASP A 426 -47.47 10.82 4.88
C ASP A 426 -46.33 10.73 3.86
N LYS A 427 -46.61 11.05 2.59
CA LYS A 427 -45.57 11.07 1.56
C LYS A 427 -44.56 12.18 1.80
N LEU A 428 -45.01 13.35 2.25
CA LEU A 428 -44.12 14.45 2.60
C LEU A 428 -43.18 14.06 3.75
N ALA A 429 -43.69 13.39 4.78
CA ALA A 429 -42.88 12.87 5.88
C ALA A 429 -41.86 11.83 5.40
N GLU A 430 -42.26 10.93 4.48
CA GLU A 430 -41.37 9.95 3.86
C GLU A 430 -40.20 10.61 3.11
N LEU A 431 -40.48 11.67 2.32
CA LEU A 431 -39.46 12.40 1.56
C LEU A 431 -38.52 13.24 2.45
N CYS A 432 -39.01 13.71 3.59
CA CYS A 432 -38.21 14.46 4.57
C CYS A 432 -37.39 13.56 5.51
N ASP A 433 -37.58 12.24 5.48
CA ASP A 433 -36.80 11.29 6.27
C ASP A 433 -35.49 10.93 5.53
N PRO A 434 -34.31 11.30 6.08
CA PRO A 434 -33.03 11.05 5.42
C PRO A 434 -32.70 9.57 5.22
N ARG A 435 -33.36 8.67 5.94
CA ARG A 435 -33.17 7.22 5.78
C ARG A 435 -33.72 6.70 4.45
N ASN A 436 -34.66 7.43 3.84
CA ASN A 436 -35.31 7.03 2.59
C ASN A 436 -34.58 7.53 1.34
N TYR A 437 -33.47 8.27 1.50
CA TYR A 437 -32.73 8.87 0.38
C TYR A 437 -31.26 8.42 0.31
N LEU A 438 -31.05 7.09 0.38
CA LEU A 438 -29.72 6.47 0.34
C LEU A 438 -29.27 6.11 -1.09
N GLY A 439 -30.12 6.32 -2.09
CA GLY A 439 -29.82 6.04 -3.49
C GLY A 439 -29.36 4.60 -3.72
N SER A 440 -28.22 4.45 -4.38
CA SER A 440 -27.63 3.14 -4.71
C SER A 440 -26.52 2.69 -3.75
N CYS A 441 -26.39 3.30 -2.56
CA CYS A 441 -25.31 2.99 -1.62
C CYS A 441 -25.18 1.49 -1.35
N GLN A 442 -26.27 0.84 -0.97
CA GLN A 442 -26.33 -0.59 -0.68
C GLN A 442 -25.90 -1.45 -1.87
N ARG A 443 -26.39 -1.11 -3.06
CA ARG A 443 -26.07 -1.89 -4.26
C ARG A 443 -24.59 -1.78 -4.61
N MET A 444 -24.01 -0.59 -4.48
CA MET A 444 -22.58 -0.37 -4.70
C MET A 444 -21.73 -1.13 -3.68
N VAL A 445 -22.19 -1.28 -2.43
CA VAL A 445 -21.53 -2.13 -1.43
C VAL A 445 -21.51 -3.58 -1.90
N ASP A 446 -22.67 -4.12 -2.32
CA ASP A 446 -22.79 -5.50 -2.78
C ASP A 446 -21.89 -5.77 -3.98
N ASP A 447 -21.91 -4.87 -4.98
CA ASP A 447 -21.13 -5.00 -6.21
C ASP A 447 -19.60 -5.00 -5.93
N VAL A 448 -19.12 -4.13 -5.02
CA VAL A 448 -17.68 -4.10 -4.63
C VAL A 448 -17.26 -5.38 -3.91
N ILE A 449 -18.08 -5.90 -3.00
CA ILE A 449 -17.78 -7.14 -2.28
C ILE A 449 -17.73 -8.32 -3.25
N GLU A 450 -18.66 -8.37 -4.22
CA GLU A 450 -18.68 -9.42 -5.23
C GLU A 450 -17.46 -9.34 -6.16
N ASP A 451 -17.11 -8.14 -6.65
CA ASP A 451 -15.92 -7.93 -7.48
C ASP A 451 -14.62 -8.35 -6.77
N GLY A 452 -14.46 -7.96 -5.50
CA GLY A 452 -13.30 -8.35 -4.68
C GLY A 452 -13.16 -9.87 -4.53
N ARG A 453 -14.28 -10.60 -4.40
CA ARG A 453 -14.29 -12.08 -4.37
C ARG A 453 -13.85 -12.67 -5.71
N ARG A 454 -14.36 -12.15 -6.84
CA ARG A 454 -13.99 -12.60 -8.19
C ARG A 454 -12.51 -12.39 -8.48
N LYS A 455 -11.96 -11.21 -8.14
CA LYS A 455 -10.54 -10.89 -8.31
C LYS A 455 -9.63 -11.83 -7.51
N THR A 456 -10.00 -12.10 -6.26
CA THR A 456 -9.25 -13.05 -5.41
C THR A 456 -9.26 -14.46 -6.00
N ALA A 457 -10.40 -14.90 -6.54
CA ALA A 457 -10.50 -16.20 -7.21
C ALA A 457 -9.67 -16.25 -8.50
N PHE A 458 -9.69 -15.18 -9.31
CA PHE A 458 -8.93 -15.08 -10.56
C PHE A 458 -7.43 -15.16 -10.33
N VAL A 459 -6.91 -14.42 -9.35
CA VAL A 459 -5.48 -14.44 -8.99
C VAL A 459 -5.06 -15.81 -8.49
N LYS A 460 -5.86 -16.47 -7.63
CA LYS A 460 -5.59 -17.84 -7.17
C LYS A 460 -5.59 -18.87 -8.31
N ALA A 461 -6.46 -18.70 -9.30
CA ALA A 461 -6.49 -19.59 -10.47
C ALA A 461 -5.25 -19.41 -11.37
N HIS A 462 -4.77 -18.18 -11.54
CA HIS A 462 -3.55 -17.88 -12.30
C HIS A 462 -2.28 -18.35 -11.58
N ALA A 463 -2.19 -18.15 -10.26
CA ALA A 463 -1.05 -18.63 -9.47
C ALA A 463 -0.91 -20.16 -9.50
N ASN A 464 -2.00 -20.90 -9.69
CA ASN A 464 -2.01 -22.36 -9.81
C ASN A 464 -1.87 -22.86 -11.27
N GLY A 465 -1.48 -22.00 -12.23
CA GLY A 465 -1.27 -22.37 -13.64
C GLY A 465 -2.54 -22.67 -14.44
N ASN A 466 -3.74 -22.37 -13.91
CA ASN A 466 -5.03 -22.70 -14.52
C ASN A 466 -5.80 -21.49 -15.08
N GLY A 467 -5.25 -20.29 -14.98
CA GLY A 467 -5.87 -19.07 -15.46
C GLY A 467 -5.33 -18.65 -16.82
N LYS A 468 -6.17 -18.67 -17.86
CA LYS A 468 -5.90 -17.90 -19.09
C LYS A 468 -6.28 -16.45 -18.84
N ILE A 469 -5.38 -15.53 -19.18
CA ILE A 469 -5.67 -14.09 -19.28
C ILE A 469 -6.79 -13.91 -20.31
N PRO A 470 -7.95 -13.31 -19.99
CA PRO A 470 -8.90 -12.93 -21.01
C PRO A 470 -8.27 -11.83 -21.86
N ASN A 471 -8.15 -12.05 -23.16
CA ASN A 471 -7.86 -10.98 -24.11
C ASN A 471 -9.00 -9.96 -24.08
N GLY A 472 -8.73 -8.75 -23.62
CA GLY A 472 -9.62 -7.60 -23.78
C GLY A 472 -9.69 -6.70 -22.55
N TYR A 473 -8.82 -5.69 -22.51
CA TYR A 473 -9.13 -4.36 -21.99
C TYR A 473 -8.89 -3.36 -23.12
#